data_AF-A0A7G2ISS7-F1
#
_entry.id   AF-A0A7G2ISS7-F1
#
_cell.length_a   1.000
_cell.length_b   1.000
_cell.length_c   1.000
_cell.angle_alpha   90.00
_cell.angle_beta   90.00
_cell.angle_gamma   90.00
#
_symmetry.space_group_name_H-M   'P 1'
#
loop_
_entity.id
_entity.type
_entity.pdbx_description
1 polymer ?
#
loop_
_entity_poly.entity_id
_entity_poly.type
_entity_poly.pdbx_seq_one_letter_code
_entity_poly.pdbx_strand_id
1 'polypeptide(L)' 'MLGKELTLPQPVWSKLNLAWAVFFILCGLANIYIAFWLPQNIWVNFKVFGLTALTLFFTLLSGVYIYRHLPQEDKS' A
#
# COMPACT_ATOMS: atom_id res chain seq x y z
N MET A 1 11.47 -23.43 12.09
CA MET A 1 9.99 -23.45 12.06
C MET A 1 9.39 -22.16 11.49
N LEU A 2 10.03 -21.53 10.49
CA LEU A 2 9.44 -20.53 9.60
C LEU A 2 9.91 -20.82 8.16
N GLY A 3 10.16 -22.09 7.84
CA GLY A 3 10.76 -22.59 6.58
C GLY A 3 9.81 -22.61 5.39
N LYS A 4 8.92 -21.61 5.32
CA LYS A 4 8.15 -21.27 4.14
C LYS A 4 8.04 -19.76 4.09
N GLU A 5 9.20 -19.11 4.25
CA GLU A 5 9.36 -17.71 3.91
C GLU A 5 8.79 -17.58 2.51
N LEU A 6 7.81 -16.70 2.33
CA LEU A 6 7.33 -16.33 1.01
C LEU A 6 8.57 -15.93 0.21
N THR A 7 9.11 -16.87 -0.58
CA THR A 7 10.25 -16.66 -1.49
C THR A 7 9.74 -15.87 -2.68
N LEU A 8 9.21 -14.69 -2.38
CA LEU A 8 8.78 -13.75 -3.39
C LEU A 8 10.03 -13.27 -4.11
N PRO A 9 10.03 -13.26 -5.45
CA PRO A 9 11.16 -12.74 -6.20
C PRO A 9 11.49 -11.33 -5.71
N GLN A 10 12.78 -11.07 -5.43
CA GLN A 10 13.33 -9.74 -5.13
C GLN A 10 12.73 -8.59 -5.98
N PRO A 11 12.50 -8.74 -7.32
CA PRO A 11 11.86 -7.70 -8.09
C PRO A 11 10.44 -7.35 -7.64
N VAL A 12 9.64 -8.32 -7.17
CA VAL A 12 8.26 -8.08 -6.69
C VAL A 12 8.30 -7.28 -5.38
N TRP A 13 9.21 -7.62 -4.47
CA TRP A 13 9.43 -6.87 -3.23
C TRP A 13 9.85 -5.42 -3.49
N SER A 14 10.77 -5.19 -4.43
CA SER A 14 11.20 -3.84 -4.81
C SER A 14 10.06 -3.01 -5.40
N LYS A 15 9.24 -3.60 -6.28
CA LYS A 15 8.05 -2.95 -6.84
C LYS A 15 7.03 -2.61 -5.76
N LEU A 16 6.80 -3.53 -4.82
CA LEU A 16 5.88 -3.31 -3.71
C LEU A 16 6.35 -2.17 -2.81
N ASN A 17 7.62 -2.17 -2.42
CA ASN A 17 8.21 -1.12 -1.60
C ASN A 17 8.15 0.25 -2.28
N LEU A 18 8.45 0.30 -3.58
CA LEU A 18 8.30 1.53 -4.38
C LEU A 18 6.85 2.02 -4.43
N ALA A 19 5.89 1.10 -4.59
CA ALA A 19 4.47 1.42 -4.61
C ALA A 19 4.03 2.01 -3.24
N TRP A 20 4.47 1.40 -2.13
CA TRP A 20 4.23 1.93 -0.79
C TRP A 20 4.88 3.30 -0.57
N ALA A 21 6.10 3.52 -1.05
CA ALA A 21 6.76 4.82 -0.96
C ALA A 21 5.96 5.91 -1.70
N VAL A 22 5.52 5.64 -2.93
CA VAL A 22 4.66 6.56 -3.70
C VAL A 22 3.33 6.80 -2.99
N PHE A 23 2.71 5.75 -2.44
CA PHE A 23 1.46 5.86 -1.69
C PHE A 23 1.58 6.78 -0.47
N PHE A 24 2.66 6.67 0.32
CA PHE A 24 2.90 7.55 1.46
C PHE A 24 3.15 9.00 1.03
N ILE A 25 3.89 9.21 -0.06
CA ILE A 25 4.11 10.55 -0.62
C ILE A 25 2.78 11.17 -1.05
N LEU A 26 1.94 10.43 -1.77
CA LEU A 26 0.61 10.90 -2.18
C LEU A 26 -0.30 11.20 -0.99
N CYS A 27 -0.30 10.35 0.04
CA CYS A 27 -1.03 10.60 1.29
C CYS A 27 -0.55 11.89 1.97
N GLY A 28 0.77 12.13 1.99
CA GLY A 28 1.36 13.36 2.55
C GLY A 28 0.94 14.61 1.77
N LEU A 29 1.02 14.57 0.43
CA LEU A 29 0.59 15.66 -0.44
C LEU A 29 -0.91 15.95 -0.29
N ALA A 30 -1.74 14.90 -0.27
CA ALA A 30 -3.17 15.03 -0.03
C ALA A 30 -3.47 15.62 1.36
N ASN A 31 -2.72 15.23 2.38
CA ASN A 31 -2.86 15.78 3.73
C ASN A 31 -2.57 17.28 3.76
N ILE A 32 -1.48 17.72 3.12
CA ILE A 32 -1.13 19.14 2.99
C ILE A 32 -2.25 19.89 2.26
N TYR A 33 -2.69 19.39 1.10
CA TYR A 33 -3.75 20.01 0.32
C TYR A 33 -5.04 20.19 1.14
N ILE A 34 -5.48 19.14 1.84
CA ILE A 34 -6.70 19.16 2.66
C ILE A 34 -6.55 20.11 3.86
N ALA A 35 -5.36 20.17 4.47
CA ALA A 35 -5.10 21.06 5.60
C ALA A 35 -5.19 22.55 5.21
N PHE A 36 -4.81 22.93 3.99
CA PHE A 36 -4.82 24.33 3.54
C PHE A 36 -6.11 24.77 2.86
N TRP A 37 -6.81 23.88 2.16
CA TRP A 37 -7.96 24.25 1.32
C TRP A 37 -9.32 23.78 1.84
N LEU A 38 -9.38 22.80 2.74
CA LEU A 38 -10.63 22.19 3.17
C LEU A 38 -10.95 22.44 4.67
N PRO A 39 -12.24 22.40 5.05
CA PRO A 39 -12.66 22.62 6.43
C PRO A 39 -12.22 21.48 7.36
N GLN A 40 -12.04 21.81 8.66
CA GLN A 40 -11.54 20.89 9.69
C GLN A 40 -12.29 19.54 9.74
N ASN A 41 -13.60 19.53 9.49
CA ASN A 41 -14.39 18.31 9.47
C ASN A 41 -13.92 17.33 8.38
N ILE A 42 -13.58 17.84 7.19
CA ILE A 42 -13.01 17.00 6.13
C ILE A 42 -11.58 16.56 6.49
N TRP A 43 -10.78 17.44 7.10
CA TRP A 43 -9.42 17.11 7.53
C TRP A 43 -9.38 15.98 8.56
N VAL A 44 -10.25 16.01 9.58
CA VAL A 44 -10.34 14.94 10.60
C VAL A 44 -10.81 13.63 9.97
N ASN A 45 -11.87 13.67 9.15
CA ASN A 45 -12.37 12.46 8.48
C ASN A 45 -11.34 11.87 7.51
N PHE A 46 -10.60 12.69 6.78
CA PHE A 46 -9.53 12.21 5.91
C PHE A 46 -8.40 11.55 6.70
N LYS A 47 -8.01 12.13 7.83
CA LYS A 47 -6.94 11.58 8.67
C LYS A 47 -7.33 10.26 9.34
N VAL A 48 -8.58 10.16 9.83
CA VAL A 48 -9.05 8.99 10.59
C VAL A 48 -9.57 7.89 9.65
N PHE A 49 -10.49 8.22 8.75
CA PHE A 49 -11.12 7.25 7.85
C PHE A 49 -10.43 7.18 6.50
N GLY A 50 -10.02 8.32 5.93
CA GLY A 50 -9.38 8.37 4.61
C GLY A 50 -8.08 7.57 4.56
N LEU A 51 -7.12 7.86 5.44
CA LEU A 51 -5.84 7.13 5.53
C LEU A 51 -6.05 5.64 5.83
N THR A 52 -6.97 5.30 6.73
CA THR A 52 -7.26 3.91 7.08
C THR A 52 -7.85 3.14 5.89
N ALA A 53 -8.86 3.72 5.21
CA ALA A 53 -9.46 3.12 4.02
C ALA A 53 -8.45 3.00 2.87
N LEU A 54 -7.64 4.02 2.63
CA LEU A 54 -6.57 3.98 1.63
C LEU A 54 -5.54 2.89 1.96
N THR A 55 -5.13 2.76 3.22
CA THR A 55 -4.15 1.75 3.66
C THR A 55 -4.70 0.34 3.50
N LEU A 56 -5.98 0.12 3.87
CA LEU A 56 -6.65 -1.16 3.65
C LEU A 56 -6.76 -1.49 2.16
N PHE A 57 -7.18 -0.54 1.34
CA PHE A 57 -7.26 -0.71 -0.11
C PHE A 57 -5.89 -1.02 -0.73
N PHE A 58 -4.85 -0.31 -0.30
CA PHE A 58 -3.48 -0.53 -0.78
C PHE A 58 -2.91 -1.86 -0.31
N THR A 59 -3.24 -2.29 0.91
CA THR A 59 -2.88 -3.61 1.45
C THR A 59 -3.58 -4.72 0.68
N LEU A 60 -4.86 -4.56 0.33
CA LEU A 60 -5.59 -5.51 -0.51
C LEU A 60 -4.98 -5.57 -1.92
N LEU A 61 -4.70 -4.42 -2.54
CA LEU A 61 -4.01 -4.35 -3.83
C LEU A 61 -2.64 -5.02 -3.77
N SER A 62 -1.87 -4.78 -2.71
CA SER A 62 -0.59 -5.42 -2.45
C SER A 62 -0.74 -6.94 -2.38
N GLY A 63 -1.72 -7.44 -1.61
CA GLY A 63 -2.01 -8.86 -1.48
C GLY A 63 -2.43 -9.51 -2.80
N VAL A 64 -3.30 -8.85 -3.57
CA VAL A 64 -3.74 -9.32 -4.91
C VAL A 64 -2.58 -9.28 -5.89
N TYR A 65 -1.75 -8.24 -5.87
CA TYR A 65 -0.58 -8.10 -6.73
C TYR A 65 0.45 -9.19 -6.45
N ILE A 66 0.71 -9.47 -5.17
CA ILE A 66 1.52 -10.60 -4.71
C ILE A 66 0.91 -11.91 -5.20
N TYR A 67 -0.39 -12.14 -5.00
CA TYR A 67 -1.07 -13.37 -5.45
C TYR A 67 -0.98 -13.57 -6.98
N ARG A 68 -1.06 -12.48 -7.75
CA ARG A 68 -0.95 -12.48 -9.22
C ARG A 68 0.48 -12.72 -9.70
N HIS A 69 1.47 -12.19 -9.00
CA HIS A 69 2.90 -12.29 -9.34
C HIS A 69 3.63 -13.36 -8.55
N LEU A 70 2.93 -14.13 -7.72
CA LEU A 70 3.44 -15.39 -7.22
C LEU A 70 3.74 -16.21 -8.48
N PRO A 71 5.01 -16.56 -8.73
CA PRO A 71 5.30 -17.60 -9.68
C PRO A 71 4.45 -18.79 -9.20
N GLN A 72 3.66 -19.38 -10.09
CA GLN A 72 3.42 -20.81 -9.96
C GLN A 72 4.83 -21.37 -9.80
N GLU A 73 5.16 -21.90 -8.61
CA GLU A 73 6.39 -22.69 -8.48
C GLU A 73 6.33 -23.68 -9.62
N ASP A 74 7.20 -23.43 -10.60
CA ASP A 74 7.43 -24.32 -11.71
C ASP A 74 7.76 -25.65 -11.04
N LYS A 75 6.90 -26.63 -11.29
CA LYS A 75 7.15 -28.01 -10.91
C LYS A 75 8.54 -28.36 -11.43
N SER A 76 9.47 -28.66 -10.54
CA SER A 76 10.54 -29.60 -10.86
C SER A 76 11.02 -30.34 -9.63
#